data_AF-A0A1G1LTV4-F1
#
_entry.id   AF-A0A1G1LTV4-F1
#
_cell.length_a   1.000
_cell.length_b   1.000
_cell.length_c   1.000
_cell.angle_alpha   90.00
_cell.angle_beta   90.00
_cell.angle_gamma   90.00
#
_symmetry.space_group_name_H-M   'P 1'
#
loop_
_entity.id
_entity.type
_entity.pdbx_description
1 polymer ?
#
loop_
_entity_poly.entity_id
_entity_poly.type
_entity_poly.pdbx_seq_one_letter_code
_entity_poly.pdbx_strand_id
1 'polypeptide(L)'
;MVWAAVALCATLLDRGFYIWLLSQARKKGLYPFNKPTLDDVKELLRRGDKLLAIRLYGQIYRLNHKQAALEVDLLERNLDKNNTSRP
;
A
#
# COMPACT_ATOMS: atom_id res chain seq x y z
N MET A 1 -27.46 9.55 -18.46
CA MET A 1 -26.70 8.46 -19.13
C MET A 1 -25.18 8.66 -19.08
N VAL A 2 -24.64 9.88 -19.21
CA VAL A 2 -23.18 10.16 -19.19
C VAL A 2 -22.49 9.78 -17.86
N TRP A 3 -23.13 10.01 -16.72
CA TRP A 3 -22.56 9.73 -15.39
C TRP A 3 -22.21 8.24 -15.16
N ALA A 4 -22.97 7.32 -15.75
CA ALA A 4 -22.70 5.88 -15.63
C ALA A 4 -21.43 5.47 -16.39
N ALA A 5 -21.19 6.06 -17.57
CA ALA A 5 -19.98 5.82 -18.36
C ALA A 5 -18.73 6.37 -17.67
N VAL A 6 -18.82 7.55 -17.05
CA VAL A 6 -17.72 8.15 -16.29
C VAL A 6 -17.39 7.32 -15.04
N ALA A 7 -18.40 6.83 -14.32
CA ALA A 7 -18.20 5.96 -13.16
C ALA A 7 -17.56 4.60 -13.55
N LEU A 8 -17.97 4.02 -14.68
CA LEU A 8 -17.36 2.80 -15.23
C LEU A 8 -15.91 3.04 -15.66
N CYS A 9 -15.62 4.18 -16.29
CA CYS A 9 -14.25 4.54 -16.67
C CYS A 9 -13.34 4.75 -15.47
N ALA A 10 -13.82 5.48 -14.45
CA ALA A 10 -13.07 5.72 -13.22
C ALA A 10 -12.75 4.40 -12.49
N THR A 11 -13.70 3.48 -12.41
CA THR A 11 -13.49 2.17 -11.76
C THR A 11 -12.58 1.23 -12.55
N LEU A 12 -12.60 1.29 -13.88
CA LEU A 12 -11.67 0.52 -14.73
C LEU A 12 -10.24 1.06 -14.68
N LEU A 13 -10.06 2.37 -14.65
CA LEU A 13 -8.75 3.00 -14.48
C LEU A 13 -8.16 2.71 -13.10
N ASP A 14 -8.99 2.75 -12.05
CA ASP A 14 -8.59 2.40 -10.68
C ASP A 14 -8.08 0.95 -10.58
N ARG A 15 -8.79 0.00 -11.21
CA ARG A 15 -8.36 -1.41 -11.31
C ARG A 15 -7.12 -1.62 -12.18
N GLY A 16 -6.99 -0.90 -13.30
CA GLY A 16 -5.82 -1.02 -14.18
C GLY A 16 -4.54 -0.54 -13.50
N PHE A 17 -4.62 0.61 -12.83
CA PHE A 17 -3.52 1.17 -12.05
C PHE A 17 -3.11 0.24 -10.90
N TYR A 18 -4.08 -0.38 -10.22
CA TYR A 18 -3.86 -1.39 -9.19
C TYR A 18 -3.05 -2.60 -9.68
N ILE A 19 -3.41 -3.15 -10.84
CA ILE A 19 -2.74 -4.33 -11.43
C ILE A 19 -1.33 -3.96 -11.85
N TRP A 20 -1.16 -2.76 -12.40
CA TRP A 20 0.15 -2.23 -12.74
C TRP A 20 1.03 -2.02 -11.50
N LEU A 21 0.49 -1.46 -10.42
CA LEU A 21 1.21 -1.25 -9.16
C LEU A 21 1.67 -2.58 -8.51
N LEU A 22 0.80 -3.59 -8.52
CA LEU A 22 1.15 -4.93 -8.05
C LEU A 22 2.18 -5.61 -8.96
N SER A 23 2.11 -5.40 -10.27
CA SER A 23 3.13 -5.88 -11.20
C SER A 23 4.49 -5.22 -10.95
N GLN A 24 4.52 -3.92 -10.65
CA GLN A 24 5.76 -3.23 -10.28
C GLN A 24 6.34 -3.78 -8.97
N ALA A 25 5.51 -4.02 -7.96
CA ALA A 25 5.94 -4.61 -6.67
C ALA A 25 6.47 -6.05 -6.83
N ARG A 26 5.81 -6.88 -7.65
CA ARG A 26 6.27 -8.24 -7.96
C ARG A 26 7.57 -8.25 -8.75
N LYS A 27 7.73 -7.36 -9.75
CA LYS A 27 8.98 -7.23 -10.52
C LYS A 27 10.17 -6.82 -9.66
N LYS A 28 9.93 -6.04 -8.60
CA LYS A 28 10.96 -5.64 -7.62
C LYS A 28 11.28 -6.76 -6.60
N GLY A 29 10.61 -7.91 -6.65
CA GLY A 29 10.79 -9.00 -5.66
C GLY A 29 10.31 -8.63 -4.25
N LEU A 30 9.45 -7.60 -4.14
CA LEU A 30 9.16 -6.92 -2.89
C LEU A 30 7.87 -7.37 -2.21
N TYR A 31 7.05 -8.11 -2.95
CA TYR A 31 5.82 -8.65 -2.43
C TYR A 31 6.11 -10.08 -1.95
N PRO A 32 5.91 -10.39 -0.66
CA PRO A 32 6.19 -11.73 -0.15
C PRO A 32 5.29 -12.73 -0.90
N PHE A 33 5.91 -13.77 -1.47
CA PHE A 33 5.17 -14.93 -1.99
C PHE A 33 4.56 -15.76 -0.84
N ASN A 34 4.99 -15.51 0.40
CA ASN A 34 4.59 -16.19 1.63
C ASN A 34 3.65 -15.32 2.50
N LYS A 35 3.36 -15.76 3.73
CA LYS A 35 2.55 -15.01 4.71
C LYS A 35 3.09 -13.56 4.85
N PRO A 36 2.30 -12.53 4.52
CA PRO A 36 2.75 -11.14 4.60
C PRO A 36 3.06 -10.77 6.06
N THR A 37 4.17 -10.09 6.28
CA THR A 37 4.64 -9.73 7.63
C THR A 37 4.73 -8.21 7.80
N LEU A 38 4.72 -7.74 9.05
CA LEU A 38 4.85 -6.33 9.38
C LEU A 38 6.18 -5.72 8.89
N ASP A 39 7.26 -6.50 8.85
CA ASP A 39 8.55 -6.03 8.33
C ASP A 39 8.51 -5.75 6.82
N ASP A 40 7.73 -6.51 6.05
CA ASP A 40 7.49 -6.23 4.64
C ASP A 40 6.76 -4.90 4.45
N VAL A 41 5.82 -4.57 5.35
CA VAL A 41 5.12 -3.27 5.37
C VAL A 41 6.12 -2.14 5.60
N LYS A 42 7.03 -2.30 6.57
CA LYS A 42 8.05 -1.29 6.87
C LYS A 42 9.05 -1.12 5.72
N GLU A 43 9.43 -2.20 5.05
CA GLU A 43 10.32 -2.15 3.88
C GLU A 43 9.65 -1.44 2.70
N LEU A 44 8.36 -1.68 2.47
CA LEU A 44 7.56 -0.95 1.47
C LEU A 44 7.50 0.54 1.80
N LEU A 45 7.30 0.90 3.07
CA LEU A 45 7.31 2.30 3.52
C LEU A 45 8.68 2.95 3.30
N ARG A 46 9.78 2.28 3.65
CA ARG A 46 11.14 2.79 3.43
C ARG A 46 11.47 3.07 1.97
N ARG A 47 10.86 2.32 1.06
CA ARG A 47 11.02 2.51 -0.40
C ARG A 47 10.07 3.54 -1.01
N GLY A 48 9.18 4.13 -0.20
CA GLY A 48 8.16 5.09 -0.65
C GLY A 48 6.92 4.44 -1.28
N ASP A 49 6.78 3.12 -1.22
CA ASP A 49 5.67 2.37 -1.81
C ASP A 49 4.47 2.27 -0.84
N LYS A 50 3.98 3.44 -0.37
CA LYS A 50 2.93 3.56 0.67
C LYS A 50 1.62 2.86 0.32
N LEU A 51 1.17 2.94 -0.94
CA LEU A 51 -0.08 2.28 -1.37
C LEU A 51 -0.04 0.76 -1.20
N LEU A 52 1.12 0.15 -1.46
CA LEU A 52 1.33 -1.28 -1.25
C LEU A 52 1.40 -1.61 0.24
N ALA A 53 2.09 -0.78 1.04
CA ALA A 53 2.15 -0.93 2.49
C ALA A 53 0.75 -0.94 3.13
N ILE A 54 -0.12 0.00 2.75
CA ILE A 54 -1.52 0.07 3.22
C ILE A 54 -2.27 -1.22 2.92
N ARG A 55 -2.14 -1.74 1.70
CA ARG A 55 -2.86 -2.96 1.32
C ARG A 55 -2.31 -4.19 2.04
N LEU A 56 -0.99 -4.31 2.14
CA LEU A 56 -0.34 -5.42 2.84
C LEU A 56 -0.75 -5.42 4.32
N TYR A 57 -0.71 -4.25 4.97
CA TYR A 57 -1.18 -4.07 6.34
C TYR A 57 -2.66 -4.44 6.50
N GLY A 58 -3.52 -4.00 5.57
CA GLY A 58 -4.92 -4.37 5.53
C GLY A 58 -5.14 -5.89 5.38
N GLN A 59 -4.32 -6.57 4.60
CA GLN A 59 -4.39 -8.03 4.46
C GLN A 59 -3.95 -8.76 5.73
N ILE A 60 -2.89 -8.29 6.40
CA ILE A 60 -2.37 -8.87 7.64
C ILE A 60 -3.41 -8.77 8.76
N TYR A 61 -4.01 -7.59 8.93
CA TYR A 61 -4.92 -7.29 10.03
C TYR A 61 -6.41 -7.38 9.68
N ARG A 62 -6.73 -7.79 8.44
CA ARG A 62 -8.11 -7.83 7.90
C ARG A 62 -8.87 -6.51 8.10
N LEU A 63 -8.18 -5.38 7.89
CA LEU A 63 -8.73 -4.04 8.07
C LEU A 63 -9.28 -3.47 6.76
N ASN A 64 -10.24 -2.56 6.87
CA ASN A 64 -10.72 -1.78 5.73
C ASN A 64 -9.62 -0.83 5.21
N HIS A 65 -9.68 -0.49 3.92
CA HIS A 65 -8.67 0.34 3.26
C HIS A 65 -8.42 1.68 3.99
N LYS A 66 -9.49 2.35 4.46
CA LYS A 66 -9.37 3.60 5.22
C LYS A 66 -8.67 3.43 6.57
N GLN A 67 -8.97 2.33 7.28
CA GLN A 67 -8.34 2.03 8.57
C GLN A 67 -6.87 1.67 8.37
N ALA A 68 -6.58 0.80 7.40
CA ALA A 68 -5.21 0.44 7.07
C ALA A 68 -4.39 1.67 6.60
N ALA A 69 -5.01 2.62 5.89
CA ALA A 69 -4.34 3.85 5.48
C ALA A 69 -3.93 4.71 6.67
N LEU A 70 -4.81 4.85 7.66
CA LEU A 70 -4.57 5.62 8.86
C LEU A 70 -3.46 4.99 9.72
N GLU A 71 -3.53 3.67 9.93
CA GLU A 71 -2.51 2.93 10.69
C GLU A 71 -1.13 3.00 10.03
N VAL A 72 -1.08 2.87 8.71
CA VAL A 72 0.19 2.97 7.96
C VAL A 72 0.74 4.40 7.94
N ASP A 73 -0.11 5.43 7.92
CA ASP A 73 0.32 6.83 8.06
C ASP A 73 0.94 7.08 9.44
N LEU A 74 0.34 6.55 10.51
CA LEU A 74 0.92 6.59 11.86
C LEU A 74 2.23 5.82 11.93
N LEU A 75 2.31 4.66 11.27
CA LEU A 75 3.50 3.82 11.23
C LEU A 75 4.67 4.53 10.53
N GLU A 76 4.39 5.19 9.39
CA GLU A 76 5.37 5.97 8.62
C GLU A 76 5.94 7.12 9.45
N ARG A 77 5.08 7.91 10.12
CA ARG A 77 5.52 9.01 11.00
C ARG A 77 6.42 8.53 12.14
N ASN A 78 6.13 7.37 12.72
CA ASN A 78 6.94 6.78 13.78
C ASN A 78 8.29 6.24 13.26
N LEU A 79 8.31 5.73 12.02
CA LEU A 79 9.53 5.31 11.32
C LEU A 79 10.45 6.50 11.07
N ASP A 80 9.92 7.61 10.56
CA ASP A 80 10.69 8.82 10.28
C ASP A 80 11.30 9.42 11.56
N LYS A 81 10.50 9.49 12.63
CA LYS A 81 10.97 9.97 13.94
C LYS A 81 12.15 9.13 14.46
N ASN A 82 12.09 7.80 14.34
CA ASN A 82 13.18 6.92 14.75
C ASN A 82 14.43 7.07 13.87
N ASN A 83 14.28 7.32 12.56
CA ASN A 83 15.41 7.55 11.66
C ASN A 83 16.11 8.90 11.94
N THR A 84 15.36 9.95 12.29
CA THR A 84 15.92 11.26 12.66
C THR A 84 16.56 11.33 14.06
N SER A 85 16.37 10.31 14.88
CA SER A 85 16.93 10.25 16.25
C SER A 85 18.30 9.55 16.31
N ARG A 86 18.87 9.16 15.17
CA ARG A 86 20.19 8.52 15.10
C ARG A 86 21.24 9.61 14.79
N PRO A 87 22.10 9.99 15.76
CA PRO A 87 23.17 10.97 15.54
C PRO A 87 24.25 10.45 14.58
#